data_AF-A0A3D0U2V3-F1
#
_entry.id   AF-A0A3D0U2V3-F1
#
_cell.length_a   1.000
_cell.length_b   1.000
_cell.length_c   1.000
_cell.angle_alpha   90.00
_cell.angle_beta   90.00
_cell.angle_gamma   90.00
#
_symmetry.space_group_name_H-M   'P 1'
#
loop_
_entity.id
_entity.type
_entity.pdbx_description
1 polymer ?
#
loop_
_entity_poly.entity_id
_entity_poly.type
_entity_poly.pdbx_seq_one_letter_code
_entity_poly.pdbx_strand_id
1 'polypeptide(L)'
;MIYLIGVLLLLGVMFLPQYATRRILQKHAVPRPDFPGTGGEFARHLLERFSVDGVGVEQTNQGDHYDPSQKMVRLSPQYYEGKSLTSVV
;
A
#
# COMPACT_ATOMS: atom_id res chain seq x y z
N MET A 1 16.58 -1.98 36.27
CA MET A 1 16.83 -3.10 35.33
C MET A 1 15.54 -3.77 34.88
N ILE A 2 14.67 -4.26 35.77
CA ILE A 2 13.40 -4.91 35.38
C ILE A 2 12.46 -3.99 34.57
N TYR A 3 12.37 -2.70 34.95
CA TYR A 3 11.58 -1.72 34.18
C TYR A 3 12.12 -1.50 32.77
N LEU A 4 13.44 -1.55 32.58
CA LEU A 4 14.08 -1.39 31.26
C LEU A 4 13.78 -2.59 30.36
N ILE A 5 13.81 -3.80 30.92
CA ILE A 5 13.39 -5.03 30.22
C ILE A 5 11.90 -4.95 29.86
N GLY A 6 11.05 -4.49 30.78
CA GLY A 6 9.63 -4.31 30.53
C GLY A 6 9.35 -3.32 29.39
N VAL A 7 10.05 -2.19 29.35
CA VAL A 7 9.94 -1.20 28.25
C VAL A 7 10.39 -1.80 26.92
N LEU A 8 11.51 -2.53 26.88
CA LEU A 8 11.99 -3.18 25.65
C LEU A 8 11.00 -4.24 25.14
N LEU A 9 10.39 -5.03 26.02
CA LEU A 9 9.36 -6.00 25.64
C LEU A 9 8.12 -5.31 25.08
N LEU A 10 7.67 -4.22 25.71
CA LEU A 10 6.53 -3.43 25.22
C LEU A 10 6.81 -2.88 23.81
N LEU A 11 7.99 -2.27 23.61
CA LEU A 11 8.42 -1.79 22.29
C LEU A 11 8.48 -2.94 21.28
N GLY A 12 9.02 -4.09 21.67
CA GLY A 12 9.04 -5.29 20.83
C GLY A 12 7.64 -5.69 20.37
N VAL A 13 6.67 -5.78 21.29
CA VAL A 13 5.27 -6.12 20.97
C VAL A 13 4.62 -5.08 20.06
N MET A 14 4.92 -3.79 20.25
CA MET A 14 4.36 -2.72 19.41
C MET A 14 4.93 -2.70 17.99
N PHE A 15 6.25 -2.86 17.83
CA PHE A 15 6.93 -2.64 16.54
C PHE A 15 7.15 -3.92 15.72
N LEU A 16 7.17 -5.10 16.35
CA LEU A 16 7.40 -6.36 15.64
C LEU A 16 6.33 -6.64 14.56
N PRO A 17 5.02 -6.42 14.79
CA PRO A 17 4.02 -6.59 13.74
C PRO A 17 4.24 -5.63 12.56
N GLN A 18 4.53 -4.36 12.84
CA GLN A 18 4.80 -3.35 11.80
C GLN A 18 6.02 -3.74 10.95
N TYR A 19 7.09 -4.21 11.59
CA TYR A 19 8.28 -4.71 10.89
C TYR A 19 7.97 -5.94 10.03
N ALA A 20 7.23 -6.92 10.57
CA ALA A 20 6.87 -8.14 9.85
C ALA A 20 6.00 -7.83 8.62
N THR A 21 4.99 -6.96 8.76
CA THR A 21 4.14 -6.51 7.65
C THR A 21 4.97 -5.83 6.57
N ARG A 22 5.85 -4.88 6.95
CA ARG A 22 6.72 -4.20 5.99
C ARG A 22 7.59 -5.20 5.21
N ARG A 23 8.15 -6.20 5.90
CA ARG A 23 8.98 -7.24 5.27
C ARG A 23 8.17 -8.09 4.29
N ILE A 24 6.92 -8.43 4.62
CA ILE A 24 6.03 -9.22 3.75
C ILE A 24 5.67 -8.43 2.50
N LEU A 25 5.29 -7.16 2.63
CA LEU A 25 4.99 -6.31 1.49
C LEU A 25 6.23 -6.15 0.59
N GLN A 26 7.41 -5.89 1.17
CA GLN A 26 8.66 -5.82 0.40
C GLN A 26 8.97 -7.11 -0.37
N LYS A 27 8.76 -8.28 0.26
CA LYS A 27 8.95 -9.59 -0.39
C LYS A 27 8.04 -9.75 -1.62
N HIS A 28 6.82 -9.22 -1.56
CA HIS A 28 5.82 -9.35 -2.63
C HIS A 28 5.70 -8.09 -3.51
N ALA A 29 6.63 -7.14 -3.38
CA ALA A 29 6.72 -5.94 -4.22
C ALA A 29 7.55 -6.17 -5.48
N VAL A 30 8.20 -7.34 -5.61
CA VAL A 30 8.97 -7.72 -6.80
C VAL A 30 8.02 -7.79 -8.01
N PRO A 31 8.34 -7.11 -9.13
CA PRO A 31 7.56 -7.20 -10.35
C PRO A 31 7.45 -8.63 -10.86
N ARG A 32 6.26 -9.03 -11.30
CA ARG A 32 6.04 -10.37 -11.87
C ARG A 32 5.33 -10.29 -13.22
N PRO A 33 5.70 -11.15 -14.20
CA PRO A 33 5.13 -11.11 -15.54
C PRO A 33 3.68 -11.60 -15.61
N ASP A 34 3.17 -12.31 -14.60
CA ASP A 34 1.80 -12.82 -14.55
C ASP A 34 0.76 -11.77 -14.11
N PHE A 35 1.18 -10.57 -13.70
CA PHE A 35 0.27 -9.46 -13.41
C PHE A 35 -0.04 -8.68 -14.69
N PRO A 36 -1.32 -8.59 -15.11
CA PRO A 36 -1.70 -8.03 -16.40
C PRO A 36 -1.54 -6.51 -16.48
N GLY A 37 -1.46 -5.82 -15.34
CA GLY A 37 -1.35 -4.36 -15.27
C GLY A 37 -0.68 -3.87 -13.99
N THR A 38 -0.53 -2.55 -13.87
CA THR A 38 0.02 -1.88 -12.68
C THR A 38 -1.04 -1.63 -11.61
N GLY A 39 -0.62 -1.24 -10.40
CA GLY A 39 -1.55 -0.83 -9.34
C GLY A 39 -2.46 0.35 -9.74
N GLY A 40 -1.92 1.33 -10.47
CA GLY A 40 -2.71 2.45 -10.99
C GLY A 40 -3.74 2.02 -12.06
N GLU A 41 -3.40 1.07 -12.92
CA GLU A 41 -4.35 0.48 -13.88
C GLU A 41 -5.42 -0.35 -13.16
N PHE A 42 -5.03 -1.11 -12.14
CA PHE A 42 -5.96 -1.87 -11.32
C PHE A 42 -6.96 -0.95 -10.59
N ALA A 43 -6.49 0.12 -9.95
CA ALA A 43 -7.36 1.09 -9.30
C ALA A 43 -8.36 1.72 -10.28
N ARG A 44 -7.91 2.14 -11.47
CA ARG A 44 -8.80 2.65 -12.52
C ARG A 44 -9.82 1.60 -12.96
N HIS A 45 -9.37 0.37 -13.18
CA HIS A 45 -10.24 -0.74 -13.55
C HIS A 45 -11.33 -1.02 -12.50
N LEU A 46 -11.01 -0.92 -11.20
CA LEU A 46 -12.02 -1.08 -10.14
C LEU A 46 -13.06 0.04 -10.16
N LEU A 47 -12.64 1.29 -10.34
CA LEU A 47 -13.58 2.42 -10.45
C LEU A 47 -14.54 2.24 -11.62
N GLU A 48 -14.02 1.85 -12.79
CA GLU A 48 -14.83 1.55 -13.97
C GLU A 48 -15.77 0.36 -13.73
N ARG A 49 -15.24 -0.75 -13.21
CA ARG A 49 -15.99 -2.00 -12.99
C ARG A 49 -17.14 -1.84 -12.01
N PHE A 50 -16.98 -0.99 -11.01
CA PHE A 50 -18.01 -0.73 -10.00
C PHE A 50 -18.79 0.57 -10.24
N SER A 51 -18.62 1.20 -11.40
CA SER A 51 -19.32 2.44 -11.79
C SER A 51 -19.18 3.55 -10.73
N VAL A 52 -17.97 3.72 -10.21
CA VAL A 52 -17.65 4.77 -9.24
C VAL A 52 -17.34 6.06 -10.01
N ASP A 53 -18.38 6.85 -10.24
CA ASP A 53 -18.28 8.09 -11.00
C ASP A 53 -17.64 9.24 -10.21
N GLY A 54 -16.89 10.08 -10.92
CA GLY A 54 -16.30 11.31 -10.35
C GLY A 54 -15.15 11.06 -9.38
N VAL A 55 -14.55 9.86 -9.39
CA VAL A 55 -13.32 9.52 -8.68
C VAL A 55 -12.19 9.29 -9.69
N GLY A 56 -11.04 9.93 -9.48
CA GLY A 56 -9.84 9.73 -10.30
C GLY A 56 -8.78 8.87 -9.61
N VAL A 57 -7.70 8.57 -10.35
CA VAL A 57 -6.52 7.88 -9.83
C VAL A 57 -5.27 8.65 -10.23
N GLU A 58 -4.39 8.95 -9.28
CA GLU A 58 -3.15 9.71 -9.53
C GLU A 58 -1.97 9.24 -8.66
N GLN A 59 -0.77 9.72 -8.99
CA GLN A 59 0.43 9.47 -8.19
C GLN A 59 0.55 10.46 -7.02
N THR A 60 1.17 10.05 -5.92
CA THR A 60 1.49 10.94 -4.78
C THR A 60 2.78 10.55 -4.07
N ASN A 61 3.41 11.52 -3.42
CA ASN A 61 4.56 11.27 -2.54
C ASN A 61 4.17 11.20 -1.04
N GLN A 62 2.89 11.31 -0.71
CA GLN A 62 2.39 11.36 0.69
C GLN A 62 1.93 9.99 1.22
N GLY A 63 2.28 8.90 0.53
CA GLY A 63 1.76 7.56 0.83
C GLY A 63 0.40 7.30 0.19
N ASP A 64 0.01 6.04 0.13
CA ASP A 64 -1.19 5.60 -0.57
C ASP A 64 -2.46 5.89 0.25
N HIS A 65 -3.44 6.56 -0.36
CA HIS A 65 -4.69 6.92 0.31
C HIS A 65 -5.78 7.31 -0.68
N TYR A 66 -7.02 7.35 -0.21
CA TYR A 66 -8.11 8.04 -0.87
C TYR A 66 -8.23 9.47 -0.32
N ASP A 67 -8.31 10.47 -1.19
CA ASP A 67 -8.62 11.85 -0.84
C ASP A 67 -10.13 12.10 -1.06
N PRO A 68 -10.93 12.21 0.02
CA PRO A 68 -12.37 12.47 -0.09
C PRO A 68 -12.71 13.89 -0.54
N SER A 69 -11.79 14.85 -0.38
CA SER A 69 -12.01 16.25 -0.76
C SER A 69 -11.90 16.42 -2.27
N GLN A 70 -10.87 15.80 -2.87
CA GLN A 70 -10.62 15.83 -4.31
C GLN A 70 -11.20 14.63 -5.07
N LYS A 71 -11.73 13.63 -4.34
CA LYS A 71 -12.20 12.35 -4.89
C LYS A 71 -11.12 11.66 -5.73
N MET A 72 -9.96 11.42 -5.12
CA MET A 72 -8.80 10.80 -5.81
C MET A 72 -8.28 9.58 -5.04
N VAL A 73 -8.09 8.47 -5.74
CA VAL A 73 -7.25 7.37 -5.27
C VAL A 73 -5.80 7.73 -5.59
N ARG A 74 -5.00 7.99 -4.56
CA ARG A 74 -3.60 8.37 -4.71
C ARG A 74 -2.70 7.22 -4.35
N LEU A 75 -1.78 6.88 -5.25
CA LEU A 75 -0.80 5.82 -5.05
C LEU A 75 0.61 6.38 -5.15
N SER A 76 1.49 5.92 -4.27
CA SER A 76 2.93 6.11 -4.34
C SER A 76 3.49 5.57 -5.65
N PRO A 77 4.56 6.16 -6.22
CA PRO A 77 5.09 5.74 -7.52
C PRO A 77 5.37 4.23 -7.59
N GLN A 78 5.90 3.66 -6.51
CA GLN A 78 6.19 2.23 -6.37
C GLN A 78 4.96 1.32 -6.53
N TYR A 79 3.76 1.78 -6.18
CA TYR A 79 2.52 0.99 -6.31
C TYR A 79 1.72 1.40 -7.54
N TYR A 80 1.72 2.68 -7.91
CA TYR A 80 1.08 3.16 -9.12
C TYR A 80 1.65 2.48 -10.38
N GLU A 81 2.97 2.38 -10.47
CA GLU A 81 3.69 1.78 -11.62
C GLU A 81 4.02 0.30 -11.40
N GLY A 82 3.93 -0.18 -10.17
CA GLY A 82 4.32 -1.54 -9.80
C GLY A 82 3.39 -2.60 -10.38
N LYS A 83 3.98 -3.66 -10.95
CA LYS A 83 3.29 -4.89 -11.41
C LYS A 83 3.58 -6.04 -10.45
N SER A 84 3.08 -5.92 -9.23
CA SER A 84 3.35 -6.86 -8.15
C SER A 84 2.09 -7.15 -7.34
N LEU A 85 2.12 -8.18 -6.51
CA LEU A 85 1.01 -8.47 -5.59
C LEU A 85 0.78 -7.30 -4.62
N THR A 86 1.86 -6.68 -4.12
CA THR A 86 1.76 -5.53 -3.20
C THR A 86 1.14 -4.30 -3.87
N SER A 87 1.29 -4.17 -5.19
CA SER A 87 0.76 -3.02 -5.93
C SER A 87 -0.75 -3.08 -6.16
N VAL A 88 -1.39 -4.24 -5.96
CA VAL A 88 -2.83 -4.45 -6.21
C VAL A 88 -3.60 -4.93 -4.97
N VAL A 89 -2.98 -4.86 -3.78
CA VAL A 89 -3.57 -5.26 -2.48
C VAL A 89 -3.71 -4.04 -1.59
#